data_AF-A0AA51JNB6-F1
#
_entry.id   AF-A0AA51JNB6-F1
#
_cell.length_a   1.000
_cell.length_b   1.000
_cell.length_c   1.000
_cell.angle_alpha   90.00
_cell.angle_beta   90.00
_cell.angle_gamma   90.00
#
_symmetry.space_group_name_H-M   'P 1'
#
loop_
_entity.id
_entity.type
_entity.pdbx_description
1 polymer ?
#
loop_
_entity_poly.entity_id
_entity_poly.type
_entity_poly.pdbx_seq_one_letter_code
_entity_poly.pdbx_strand_id
1 'polypeptide(L)' 'ESGVHRVQRIPVTEKGSRIHTSTVSVAVLPLATDIQINIADKDLHIETKRASGAGGQHVNTTDSAVRITHLPT' A
#
# COMPACT_ATOMS: atom_id res chain seq x y z
N GLU A 1 1.62 -23.48 2.62
CA GLU A 1 2.52 -22.34 2.32
C GLU A 1 2.40 -21.17 3.29
N SER A 2 1.32 -21.04 4.07
CA SER A 2 1.27 -20.01 5.12
C SER A 2 2.32 -20.28 6.21
N GLY A 3 2.85 -19.20 6.79
CA GLY A 3 3.85 -19.26 7.87
C GLY A 3 5.16 -18.53 7.53
N VAL A 4 6.15 -18.71 8.41
CA VAL A 4 7.47 -18.08 8.27
C VAL A 4 8.40 -19.02 7.51
N HIS A 5 8.97 -18.53 6.42
CA HIS A 5 9.96 -19.22 5.62
C HIS A 5 11.34 -18.61 5.86
N ARG A 6 12.37 -19.46 5.84
CA ARG A 6 13.76 -19.07 6.09
C ARG A 6 14.64 -19.42 4.91
N VAL A 7 15.51 -18.50 4.52
CA VAL A 7 16.50 -18.71 3.45
C VAL A 7 17.89 -18.29 3.93
N GLN A 8 18.92 -19.05 3.52
CA GLN A 8 20.32 -18.72 3.75
C GLN A 8 21.01 -18.54 2.41
N ARG A 9 21.58 -17.34 2.17
CA ARG A 9 22.27 -17.00 0.92
C ARG A 9 23.24 -15.85 1.13
N ILE A 10 24.12 -15.62 0.18
CA ILE A 10 24.85 -14.35 0.06
C ILE A 10 23.89 -13.36 -0.62
N PRO A 11 23.49 -12.25 0.03
CA PRO A 11 22.56 -11.30 -0.59
C PRO A 11 23.27 -10.44 -1.65
N VAL A 12 22.53 -10.02 -2.68
CA VAL A 12 23.05 -9.19 -3.78
C VAL A 12 23.59 -7.83 -3.31
N THR A 13 23.17 -7.36 -2.14
CA THR A 13 23.63 -6.10 -1.53
C THR A 13 24.93 -6.25 -0.72
N GLU A 14 25.43 -7.47 -0.55
CA GLU A 14 26.60 -7.77 0.28
C GLU A 14 27.87 -7.81 -0.56
N LYS A 15 28.92 -7.09 -0.12
CA LYS A 15 30.21 -7.04 -0.82
C LYS A 15 31.22 -8.07 -0.29
N GLY A 16 30.99 -8.64 0.90
CA GLY A 16 31.95 -9.50 1.61
C GLY A 16 31.74 -11.00 1.46
N SER A 17 30.86 -11.47 0.55
CA SER A 17 30.54 -12.90 0.35
C SER A 17 30.09 -13.63 1.62
N ARG A 18 29.48 -12.91 2.57
CA ARG A 18 28.97 -13.47 3.83
C ARG A 18 27.59 -14.05 3.65
N ILE A 19 27.33 -15.21 4.25
CA ILE A 19 26.02 -15.86 4.22
C ILE A 19 25.11 -15.18 5.25
N HIS A 20 23.99 -14.64 4.80
CA HIS A 20 22.97 -14.05 5.64
C HIS A 20 21.78 -15.01 5.75
N THR A 21 21.13 -15.01 6.91
CA THR A 21 19.84 -15.68 7.11
C THR A 21 18.73 -14.64 7.00
N SER A 22 17.79 -14.84 6.08
CA SER A 22 16.61 -13.98 5.91
C SER A 22 15.33 -14.76 6.18
N THR A 23 14.30 -14.07 6.65
CA THR A 23 12.96 -14.64 6.89
C THR A 23 11.91 -13.89 6.10
N VAL A 24 10.84 -14.59 5.72
CA VAL A 24 9.65 -14.01 5.07
C VAL A 24 8.41 -14.65 5.66
N SER A 25 7.35 -13.85 5.85
CA SER A 25 6.05 -14.35 6.29
C SER A 25 5.10 -14.41 5.10
N VAL A 26 4.42 -15.53 4.93
CA VAL A 26 3.36 -15.70 3.93
C VAL A 26 2.02 -15.83 4.66
N ALA A 27 1.14 -14.86 4.45
CA ALA A 27 -0.24 -14.90 4.91
C ALA A 27 -1.14 -15.44 3.79
N VAL A 28 -2.02 -16.37 4.13
CA VAL A 28 -3.05 -16.90 3.22
C VAL A 28 -4.40 -16.58 3.85
N LEU A 29 -5.20 -15.80 3.14
CA LEU A 29 -6.52 -15.36 3.58
C LEU A 29 -7.54 -15.76 2.51
N PRO A 30 -8.74 -16.25 2.89
CA PRO A 30 -9.80 -16.46 1.93
C PRO A 30 -10.22 -15.10 1.35
N LEU A 31 -10.48 -15.07 0.05
CA LEU A 31 -11.11 -13.92 -0.56
C LEU A 31 -12.56 -13.86 -0.07
N ALA A 32 -12.93 -12.83 0.69
CA ALA A 32 -14.33 -12.61 1.03
C ALA A 32 -15.11 -12.26 -0.24
N THR A 33 -16.35 -12.73 -0.33
CA THR A 33 -17.28 -12.30 -1.38
C THR A 33 -17.46 -10.79 -1.30
N ASP A 34 -17.41 -10.09 -2.44
CA ASP A 34 -17.65 -8.64 -2.48
C ASP A 34 -19.02 -8.34 -1.86
N ILE A 35 -19.00 -7.75 -0.68
CA ILE A 35 -20.20 -7.24 -0.03
C ILE A 35 -20.50 -5.92 -0.75
N GLN A 36 -21.69 -5.80 -1.34
CA GLN A 36 -22.16 -4.51 -1.85
C GLN A 36 -22.43 -3.58 -0.67
N ILE A 37 -21.42 -2.83 -0.27
CA ILE A 37 -21.54 -1.76 0.73
C ILE A 37 -22.07 -0.55 -0.02
N ASN A 38 -23.35 -0.25 0.16
CA ASN A 38 -23.96 0.95 -0.38
C ASN A 38 -23.64 2.12 0.56
N ILE A 39 -22.59 2.89 0.25
CA ILE A 39 -22.24 4.09 1.00
C ILE A 39 -23.05 5.24 0.42
N ALA A 40 -23.86 5.90 1.25
CA ALA A 40 -24.61 7.05 0.78
C ALA A 40 -23.67 8.26 0.63
N ASP A 41 -23.77 9.00 -0.48
CA ASP A 41 -22.91 10.17 -0.76
C ASP A 41 -22.93 11.24 0.33
N LYS A 42 -24.02 11.32 1.10
CA LYS A 42 -24.17 12.21 2.26
C LYS A 42 -23.20 11.89 3.41
N ASP A 43 -22.70 10.66 3.48
CA ASP A 43 -21.82 10.18 4.54
C ASP A 43 -20.34 10.24 4.13
N LEU A 44 -20.06 10.70 2.90
CA LEU A 44 -18.73 10.86 2.33
C LEU A 44 -18.34 12.33 2.25
N HIS A 45 -17.22 12.67 2.87
CA HIS A 45 -16.55 13.95 2.64
C HIS A 45 -15.42 13.76 1.64
N ILE A 46 -15.55 14.36 0.46
CA ILE A 46 -14.59 14.27 -0.64
C ILE A 46 -13.80 15.58 -0.72
N GLU A 47 -12.50 15.49 -0.57
CA GLU A 47 -11.58 16.61 -0.69
C GLU A 47 -10.61 16.37 -1.86
N THR A 48 -10.52 17.34 -2.76
CA THR A 48 -9.50 17.36 -3.80
C THR A 48 -8.30 18.19 -3.31
N LYS A 49 -7.10 17.64 -3.48
CA LYS A 49 -5.83 18.26 -3.11
C LYS A 49 -4.82 18.10 -4.22
N ARG A 50 -3.77 18.90 -4.15
CA ARG A 50 -2.60 18.77 -5.02
C ARG A 50 -1.79 17.55 -4.60
N ALA A 51 -1.33 16.77 -5.56
CA ALA A 51 -0.48 15.63 -5.29
C ALA A 51 0.86 16.10 -4.68
N SER A 52 1.49 15.24 -3.89
CA SER A 52 2.81 15.51 -3.29
C SER A 52 3.82 14.60 -3.99
N GLY A 53 4.81 15.16 -4.71
CA GLY A 53 5.80 14.37 -5.43
C GLY A 53 6.57 15.16 -6.51
N ALA A 54 7.56 14.51 -7.12
CA ALA A 54 8.34 15.10 -8.21
C ALA A 54 7.50 15.17 -9.51
N GLY A 55 6.78 16.28 -9.71
CA GLY A 55 5.89 16.45 -10.88
C GLY A 55 6.00 17.82 -11.57
N GLY A 56 7.08 18.56 -11.34
CA GLY A 56 7.36 19.83 -12.02
C GLY A 56 6.24 20.86 -11.85
N GLN A 57 5.90 21.61 -12.91
CA GLN A 57 4.80 22.59 -12.85
C GLN A 57 3.42 21.92 -12.69
N HIS A 58 3.24 20.71 -13.23
CA HIS A 58 1.95 20.01 -13.24
C HIS A 58 1.49 19.58 -11.84
N VAL A 59 2.42 19.33 -10.91
CA VAL A 59 2.10 19.00 -9.51
C VAL A 59 1.50 20.18 -8.75
N ASN A 60 1.78 21.41 -9.19
CA ASN A 60 1.38 22.64 -8.50
C ASN A 60 0.07 23.22 -9.03
N THR A 61 -0.37 22.80 -10.22
CA THR A 61 -1.54 23.39 -10.90
C THR A 61 -2.72 22.42 -10.98
N THR A 62 -2.47 21.11 -11.01
CA THR A 62 -3.53 20.10 -11.17
C THR A 62 -3.89 19.47 -9.83
N ASP A 63 -5.17 19.59 -9.43
CA ASP A 63 -5.72 18.92 -8.25
C ASP A 63 -5.98 17.44 -8.57
N SER A 64 -4.90 16.64 -8.52
CA SER A 64 -4.92 15.24 -8.95
C SER A 64 -5.02 14.23 -7.81
N ALA A 65 -5.04 14.66 -6.54
CA ALA A 65 -5.16 13.77 -5.40
C ALA A 65 -6.53 13.93 -4.74
N VAL A 66 -7.25 12.83 -4.57
CA VAL A 66 -8.57 12.81 -3.92
C VAL A 66 -8.44 12.12 -2.56
N ARG A 67 -8.92 12.76 -1.50
CA ARG A 67 -9.09 12.16 -0.17
C ARG A 67 -10.58 12.00 0.09
N ILE A 68 -10.99 10.80 0.47
CA ILE A 68 -12.37 10.49 0.84
C ILE A 68 -12.36 10.12 2.32
N THR A 69 -13.23 10.75 3.11
CA THR A 69 -13.42 10.49 4.54
C THR A 69 -14.86 10.04 4.78
N HIS A 70 -15.05 8.92 5.47
CA HIS A 70 -16.37 8.46 5.88
C HIS A 70 -16.71 9.09 7.23
N LEU A 71 -17.68 10.01 7.26
CA LEU A 71 -18.02 10.81 8.45
C LEU A 71 -18.49 9.98 9.68
N PRO A 72 -19.21 8.86 9.52
CA PRO A 72 -19.69 8.07 10.66
C PRO A 72 -18.63 7.25 11.42
N THR A 73 -17.40 7.15 10.91
CA THR A 73 -16.30 6.33 11.49
C THR A 73 -15.02 7.13 11.61
#